data_AF-A0A3D2DJP4-F1
#
_entry.id   AF-A0A3D2DJP4-F1
#
_cell.length_a   1.000
_cell.length_b   1.000
_cell.length_c   1.000
_cell.angle_alpha   90.00
_cell.angle_beta   90.00
_cell.angle_gamma   90.00
#
_symmetry.space_group_name_H-M   'P 1'
#
loop_
_entity.id
_entity.type
_entity.pdbx_description
1 polymer ?
#
loop_
_entity_poly.entity_id
_entity_poly.type
_entity_poly.pdbx_seq_one_letter_code
_entity_poly.pdbx_strand_id
1 'polypeptide(L)' 'GVVFQDFRLLPDRNIYENIAFAQKVVEAPTKKIKSNVLKMLSMVNLLDKYKSYPNELSGGEQQR' A
#
# COMPACT_ATOMS: atom_id res chain seq x y z
N GLY A 1 6.05 9.77 -23.47
CA GLY A 1 6.07 8.55 -22.65
C GLY A 1 5.16 8.78 -21.47
N VAL A 2 4.21 7.88 -21.22
CA VAL A 2 3.27 8.05 -20.11
C VAL A 2 4.03 7.85 -18.81
N VAL A 3 4.28 8.95 -18.12
CA VAL A 3 4.71 8.93 -16.73
C VAL A 3 3.48 8.49 -15.93
N PHE A 4 3.48 7.26 -15.43
CA PHE A 4 2.47 6.80 -14.49
C PHE A 4 2.76 7.45 -13.12
N GLN A 5 2.23 8.66 -12.92
CA GLN A 5 2.40 9.44 -11.68
C GLN A 5 1.15 9.46 -10.79
N ASP A 6 0.08 8.76 -11.17
CA ASP A 6 -1.04 8.48 -10.27
C ASP A 6 -0.80 7.15 -9.58
N PHE A 7 -0.45 7.20 -8.30
CA PHE A 7 -0.60 6.07 -7.39
C PHE A 7 -2.10 5.76 -7.36
N ARG A 8 -2.56 4.87 -8.25
CA ARG A 8 -3.94 4.40 -8.30
C ARG A 8 -4.22 3.50 -7.09
N LEU A 9 -4.11 4.09 -5.91
CA LEU A 9 -4.61 3.49 -4.68
C LEU A 9 -6.11 3.29 -4.86
N LEU A 10 -6.56 2.08 -4.56
CA LEU A 10 -7.95 1.69 -4.50
C LEU A 10 -8.61 2.49 -3.36
N PRO A 11 -9.51 3.44 -3.67
CA PRO A 11 -10.07 4.37 -2.68
C PRO A 11 -11.05 3.67 -1.72
N ASP A 12 -11.57 2.51 -2.11
CA ASP A 12 -12.46 1.65 -1.32
C ASP A 12 -11.71 0.72 -0.36
N ARG A 13 -10.38 0.88 -0.23
CA ARG A 13 -9.49 0.01 0.55
C ARG A 13 -8.50 0.83 1.36
N ASN A 14 -8.11 0.30 2.52
CA ASN A 14 -7.04 0.92 3.31
C ASN A 14 -5.64 0.65 2.70
N ILE A 15 -4.60 1.30 3.24
CA ILE A 15 -3.23 1.19 2.72
C ILE A 15 -2.71 -0.25 2.79
N TYR A 16 -2.99 -0.97 3.89
CA TYR A 16 -2.63 -2.38 4.01
C TYR A 16 -3.25 -3.23 2.88
N GLU A 17 -4.53 -3.03 2.60
CA GLU A 17 -5.27 -3.75 1.56
C GLU A 17 -4.78 -3.40 0.16
N ASN A 18 -4.40 -2.15 -0.08
CA ASN A 18 -3.80 -1.69 -1.32
C ASN A 18 -2.49 -2.43 -1.61
N ILE A 19 -1.59 -2.50 -0.63
CA ILE A 19 -0.29 -3.19 -0.78
C ILE A 19 -0.50 -4.71 -0.84
N ALA A 20 -1.40 -5.26 -0.03
CA ALA A 20 -1.72 -6.68 -0.02
C ALA A 20 -2.34 -7.13 -1.35
N PHE A 21 -3.15 -6.29 -2.00
CA PHE A 21 -3.74 -6.57 -3.31
C PHE A 21 -2.64 -6.74 -4.37
N ALA A 22 -1.66 -5.85 -4.42
CA ALA A 22 -0.51 -5.98 -5.32
C ALA A 22 0.28 -7.29 -5.06
N GLN A 23 0.43 -7.69 -3.80
CA GLN A 23 1.12 -8.95 -3.46
C GLN A 23 0.30 -10.21 -3.79
N LYS A 24 -1.02 -10.14 -3.77
CA LYS A 24 -1.90 -11.24 -4.21
C LYS A 24 -1.84 -11.45 -5.72
N VAL A 25 -1.72 -10.37 -6.50
CA VAL A 25 -1.59 -10.43 -7.96
C VAL A 25 -0.32 -11.18 -8.38
N VAL A 26 0.74 -11.12 -7.58
CA VAL A 26 1.99 -11.88 -7.81
C VAL A 26 2.02 -13.26 -7.11
N GLU A 27 0.85 -13.79 -6.73
CA GLU A 27 0.66 -15.14 -6.17
C GLU A 27 1.48 -15.45 -4.89
N ALA A 28 1.79 -14.44 -4.08
CA ALA A 28 2.49 -14.67 -2.82
C ALA A 28 1.61 -15.48 -1.84
N PRO A 29 2.18 -16.46 -1.10
CA PRO A 29 1.43 -17.20 -0.08
C PRO A 29 0.81 -16.26 0.94
N THR A 30 -0.47 -16.45 1.28
CA THR A 30 -1.22 -15.58 2.21
C THR A 30 -0.50 -15.36 3.54
N LYS A 31 0.21 -16.40 4.03
CA LYS A 31 1.04 -16.32 5.25
C LYS A 31 2.22 -15.35 5.13
N LYS A 32 2.80 -15.18 3.94
CA LYS A 32 3.91 -14.26 3.65
C LYS A 32 3.43 -12.82 3.38
N ILE A 33 2.23 -12.65 2.82
CA ILE A 33 1.68 -11.33 2.47
C ILE A 33 1.67 -10.40 3.69
N LYS A 34 1.12 -10.85 4.82
CA LYS A 34 1.06 -10.01 6.03
C LYS A 34 2.44 -9.51 6.47
N SER A 35 3.44 -10.40 6.52
CA SER A 35 4.80 -10.03 6.92
C SER A 35 5.43 -9.06 5.92
N ASN A 36 5.26 -9.29 4.62
CA ASN A 36 5.83 -8.45 3.58
C ASN A 36 5.18 -7.07 3.54
N VAL A 37 3.86 -6.98 3.68
CA VAL A 37 3.13 -5.70 3.74
C VAL A 37 3.60 -4.87 4.94
N LEU A 38 3.69 -5.49 6.13
CA LEU A 38 4.20 -4.79 7.32
C LEU A 38 5.66 -4.32 7.15
N LYS A 39 6.51 -5.12 6.50
CA LYS A 39 7.89 -4.71 6.18
C LYS A 39 7.91 -3.51 5.24
N MET A 40 7.12 -3.52 4.16
CA MET A 40 7.05 -2.41 3.20
C MET A 40 6.56 -1.13 3.89
N LEU A 41 5.47 -1.21 4.67
CA LEU A 41 4.95 -0.08 5.44
C LEU A 41 5.98 0.49 6.42
N SER A 42 6.80 -0.37 7.04
CA SER A 42 7.90 0.07 7.88
C SER A 42 9.00 0.81 7.10
N MET A 43 9.31 0.40 5.87
CA MET A 43 10.34 1.05 5.04
C MET A 43 9.92 2.46 4.60
N VAL A 44 8.63 2.68 4.40
CA VAL A 44 8.08 3.97 3.95
C VAL A 44 7.57 4.85 5.11
N ASN A 45 7.70 4.38 6.36
CA ASN A 45 7.19 5.04 7.57
C ASN A 45 5.67 5.28 7.53
N LEU A 46 4.90 4.26 7.15
CA LEU A 46 3.42 4.25 7.16
C LEU A 46 2.84 3.12 8.00
N LEU A 47 3.66 2.47 8.84
CA LEU A 47 3.23 1.33 9.66
C LEU A 47 2.11 1.70 10.64
N ASP A 48 2.11 2.91 11.16
CA ASP A 48 1.10 3.51 12.02
C ASP A 48 -0.20 3.87 11.27
N LYS A 49 -0.11 4.09 9.95
CA LYS A 49 -1.23 4.47 9.06
C LYS A 49 -1.73 3.34 8.17
N TYR A 50 -1.37 2.09 8.46
CA TYR A 50 -1.74 0.95 7.63
C TYR A 50 -3.25 0.73 7.48
N LYS A 51 -4.05 1.20 8.44
CA LYS A 51 -5.52 1.16 8.43
C LYS A 51 -6.17 2.39 7.81
N SER A 52 -5.39 3.43 7.54
CA SER A 52 -5.90 4.65 6.93
C SER A 52 -6.31 4.39 5.48
N TYR A 53 -7.25 5.17 4.99
CA TYR A 53 -7.63 5.21 3.58
C TYR A 53 -6.76 6.22 2.82
N PRO A 54 -6.67 6.13 1.49
CA PRO A 54 -5.86 7.05 0.68
C PRO A 54 -6.18 8.53 0.91
N ASN A 55 -7.46 8.86 1.13
CA ASN A 55 -7.93 10.22 1.42
C ASN A 55 -7.56 10.73 2.82
N GLU A 56 -7.05 9.88 3.70
CA GLU A 56 -6.56 10.23 5.05
C GLU A 56 -5.03 10.41 5.09
N LEU A 57 -4.35 10.19 3.96
CA LEU A 57 -2.92 10.42 3.79
C LEU A 57 -2.66 11.80 3.17
N SER A 58 -1.59 12.46 3.62
CA SER A 58 -1.06 13.64 2.93
C SER A 58 -0.52 13.28 1.54
N GLY A 59 -0.40 14.26 0.63
CA GLY A 59 0.11 14.00 -0.72
C GLY A 59 1.51 13.36 -0.75
N GLY A 60 2.41 13.75 0.17
CA GLY A 60 3.73 13.14 0.32
C GLY A 60 3.71 11.75 0.98
N GLU A 61 2.63 11.36 1.63
CA GLU A 61 2.40 9.99 2.11
C GLU A 61 1.80 9.10 1.03
N GLN A 62 0.92 9.64 0.18
CA GLN A 62 0.40 8.89 -0.98
C GLN A 62 1.48 8.58 -2.02
N GLN A 63 2.54 9.39 -2.07
CA GLN A 63 3.67 9.21 -2.99
C GLN A 63 4.71 8.17 -2.52
N ARG A 64 4.74 7.84 -1.21
CA ARG A 64 5.74 6.93 -0.63
C ARG A 64 5.21 5.51 -0.56
#